data_AF-A0A7V1LKP6-F1
#
_entry.id   AF-A0A7V1LKP6-F1
#
_cell.length_a   1.000
_cell.length_b   1.000
_cell.length_c   1.000
_cell.angle_alpha   90.00
_cell.angle_beta   90.00
_cell.angle_gamma   90.00
#
_symmetry.space_group_name_H-M   'P 1'
#
loop_
_entity.id
_entity.type
_entity.pdbx_description
1 polymer ?
#
loop_
_entity_poly.entity_id
_entity_poly.type
_entity_poly.pdbx_seq_one_letter_code
_entity_poly.pdbx_strand_id
1 'polypeptide(L)' 'LRDRDGQACIFLEEGKCRIYPVRPLQCRTYPFWPQNVKSERRWQQVTDDCPGIGEGRLYDRAEIEAVFKGRAVDSEK' A
#
# COMPACT_ATOMS: atom_id res chain seq x y z
N LEU A 1 -2.74 2.64 11.51
CA LEU A 1 -3.62 1.92 12.44
C LEU A 1 -3.09 0.51 12.56
N ARG A 2 -2.56 0.15 13.72
CA ARG A 2 -2.07 -1.20 14.01
C ARG A 2 -2.95 -1.83 15.09
N ASP A 3 -2.96 -3.15 15.16
CA ASP A 3 -3.62 -3.90 16.23
C ASP A 3 -3.05 -3.58 17.61
N ARG A 4 -3.61 -4.20 18.65
CA ARG A 4 -3.23 -3.94 20.04
C ARG A 4 -1.78 -4.31 20.33
N ASP A 5 -1.24 -5.27 19.59
CA ASP A 5 0.12 -5.76 19.73
C ASP A 5 1.10 -4.96 18.84
N GLY A 6 0.59 -4.07 17.99
CA GLY A 6 1.38 -3.26 17.07
C GLY A 6 1.99 -4.06 15.91
N GLN A 7 1.54 -5.30 15.71
CA GLN A 7 2.14 -6.29 14.82
C GLN A 7 1.53 -6.25 13.43
N ALA A 8 0.21 -6.08 13.32
CA ALA A 8 -0.48 -6.05 12.04
C ALA A 8 -1.43 -4.85 11.88
N CYS A 9 -1.86 -4.59 10.65
CA CYS A 9 -2.94 -3.65 10.37
C CYS A 9 -4.27 -4.20 10.91
N ILE A 10 -5.07 -3.37 11.59
CA ILE A 10 -6.38 -3.78 12.16
C ILE A 10 -7.40 -4.27 11.12
N PHE A 11 -7.17 -3.97 9.85
CA PHE A 11 -8.04 -4.37 8.74
C PHE A 11 -7.52 -5.61 8.02
N LEU A 12 -6.39 -6.16 8.43
CA LEU A 12 -5.84 -7.39 7.87
C LEU A 12 -6.44 -8.59 8.61
N GLU A 13 -7.14 -9.45 7.87
CA GLU A 13 -7.78 -10.66 8.38
C GLU A 13 -7.45 -11.80 7.40
N GLU A 14 -6.92 -12.91 7.89
CA GLU A 14 -6.50 -14.06 7.07
C GLU A 14 -5.60 -13.68 5.87
N GLY A 15 -4.71 -12.71 6.07
CA GLY A 15 -3.79 -12.22 5.02
C GLY A 15 -4.43 -11.31 3.97
N LYS A 16 -5.70 -10.93 4.13
CA LYS A 16 -6.43 -10.05 3.20
C LYS A 16 -6.98 -8.82 3.90
N CYS A 17 -7.05 -7.70 3.16
CA CYS A 17 -7.62 -6.47 3.67
C CYS A 17 -9.15 -6.54 3.64
N ARG A 18 -9.81 -6.58 4.80
CA ARG A 18 -11.28 -6.67 4.91
C ARG A 18 -12.02 -5.43 4.40
N ILE A 19 -11.34 -4.29 4.29
CA ILE A 19 -11.92 -3.03 3.80
C ILE A 19 -11.41 -2.67 2.40
N TYR A 20 -10.89 -3.62 1.63
CA TYR A 20 -10.27 -3.35 0.32
C TYR A 20 -11.11 -2.43 -0.61
N PRO A 21 -12.44 -2.62 -0.73
CA PRO A 21 -13.28 -1.78 -1.60
C PRO A 21 -13.44 -0.34 -1.11
N VAL A 22 -13.36 -0.12 0.20
CA VAL A 22 -13.59 1.18 0.85
C VAL A 22 -12.30 1.74 1.46
N ARG A 23 -11.14 1.29 0.97
CA ARG A 23 -9.83 1.76 1.44
C ARG A 23 -9.78 3.29 1.41
N PRO A 24 -9.35 3.94 2.51
CA PRO A 24 -9.15 5.39 2.51
C PRO A 24 -8.05 5.76 1.52
N LEU A 25 -8.01 7.03 1.10
CA LEU A 25 -7.01 7.51 0.14
C LEU A 25 -5.58 7.11 0.52
N GLN A 26 -5.25 7.16 1.82
CA GLN A 26 -3.95 6.72 2.33
C GLN A 26 -3.64 5.26 1.96
N CYS A 27 -4.58 4.33 2.14
CA CYS A 27 -4.39 2.91 1.79
C CYS A 27 -4.43 2.66 0.27
N ARG A 28 -5.05 3.56 -0.51
CA ARG A 28 -5.06 3.47 -1.99
C ARG A 28 -3.76 3.95 -2.61
N THR A 29 -3.10 4.93 -2.00
CA THR A 29 -1.81 5.47 -2.48
C THR A 29 -0.60 4.73 -1.90
N TYR A 30 -0.80 3.88 -0.89
CA TYR A 30 0.19 2.96 -0.35
C TYR A 30 0.37 1.77 -1.32
N PRO A 31 1.60 1.25 -1.54
CA PRO A 31 2.85 1.55 -0.83
C PRO A 31 3.66 2.71 -1.43
N PHE A 32 3.16 3.39 -2.46
CA PHE A 32 4.03 4.23 -3.28
C PHE A 32 4.53 5.50 -2.60
N TRP A 33 4.00 5.89 -1.43
CA TRP A 33 4.37 7.12 -0.73
C TRP A 33 5.87 7.49 -0.83
N PRO A 34 6.24 8.77 -1.02
CA PRO A 34 7.62 9.19 -1.29
C PRO A 34 8.65 8.63 -0.28
N GLN A 35 8.30 8.51 0.99
CA GLN A 35 9.16 7.99 2.04
C GLN A 35 9.46 6.48 1.92
N ASN A 36 8.61 5.72 1.23
CA ASN A 36 8.74 4.29 1.01
C ASN A 36 9.62 4.03 -0.22
N VAL A 37 9.40 4.76 -1.31
CA VAL A 37 10.10 4.55 -2.60
C VAL A 37 11.46 5.24 -2.69
N LYS A 38 11.84 6.06 -1.70
CA LYS A 38 13.13 6.79 -1.72
C LYS A 38 14.37 5.91 -1.65
N SER A 39 14.26 4.67 -1.17
CA SER A 39 15.38 3.73 -1.11
C SER A 39 14.90 2.29 -1.10
N GLU A 40 15.69 1.40 -1.68
CA GLU A 40 15.42 -0.05 -1.70
C GLU A 40 15.22 -0.62 -0.29
N ARG A 41 16.06 -0.18 0.66
CA ARG A 41 15.91 -0.58 2.08
C ARG A 41 14.54 -0.22 2.64
N ARG A 42 14.01 0.98 2.31
CA ARG A 42 12.68 1.41 2.79
C ARG A 42 11.59 0.65 2.07
N TRP A 43 11.74 0.41 0.78
CA TRP A 43 10.84 -0.41 0.01
C TRP A 43 10.71 -1.81 0.61
N GLN A 44 11.82 -2.48 0.92
CA GLN A 44 11.81 -3.81 1.53
C GLN A 44 11.06 -3.83 2.87
N GLN A 45 11.35 -2.87 3.76
CA GLN A 45 10.66 -2.77 5.06
C GLN A 45 9.15 -2.60 4.91
N VAL A 46 8.72 -1.85 3.89
CA VAL A 46 7.31 -1.58 3.63
C VAL A 46 6.63 -2.82 3.04
N THR A 47 7.32 -3.55 2.16
CA THR A 47 6.87 -4.84 1.62
C THR A 47 6.63 -5.87 2.73
N ASP A 48 7.52 -5.93 3.73
CA ASP A 48 7.38 -6.84 4.87
C ASP A 48 6.16 -6.51 5.75
N ASP A 49 5.76 -5.22 5.82
CA ASP A 49 4.63 -4.74 6.62
C ASP A 49 3.25 -5.06 6.01
N CYS A 50 3.16 -5.23 4.68
CA CYS A 50 1.88 -5.45 4.00
C CYS A 50 1.99 -6.54 2.91
N PRO A 51 1.33 -7.71 3.11
CA PRO A 51 1.43 -8.83 2.18
C PRO A 51 0.76 -8.57 0.81
N GLY A 52 0.04 -7.46 0.66
CA GLY A 52 -0.52 -7.04 -0.64
C GLY A 52 0.49 -6.37 -1.56
N ILE A 53 1.71 -6.08 -1.09
CA ILE A 53 2.76 -5.46 -1.90
C ILE A 53 3.47 -6.54 -2.72
N GLY A 54 3.66 -6.28 -4.02
CA GLY A 54 4.17 -7.28 -4.97
C GLY A 54 3.07 -8.09 -5.65
N GLU A 55 1.83 -7.95 -5.21
CA GLU A 55 0.65 -8.57 -5.80
C GLU A 55 -0.14 -7.57 -6.67
N GLY A 56 -0.70 -8.04 -7.78
CA GLY A 56 -1.56 -7.24 -8.65
C GLY A 56 -0.85 -6.64 -9.87
N ARG A 57 -1.34 -5.48 -10.34
CA ARG A 57 -0.84 -4.87 -11.57
C ARG A 57 0.52 -4.20 -11.34
N LEU A 58 1.35 -4.21 -12.38
CA LEU A 58 2.57 -3.42 -12.42
C LEU A 58 2.23 -1.96 -12.71
N TYR A 59 2.97 -1.06 -12.06
CA TYR A 59 2.87 0.38 -12.28
C TYR A 59 4.19 0.87 -12.87
N ASP A 60 4.11 1.69 -13.90
CA ASP A 60 5.28 2.42 -14.37
C ASP A 60 5.58 3.64 -13.48
N ARG A 61 6.71 4.30 -13.78
CA ARG A 61 7.14 5.51 -13.05
C ARG A 61 6.10 6.63 -13.11
N ALA A 62 5.51 6.88 -14.27
CA ALA A 62 4.59 7.99 -14.46
C ALA A 62 3.29 7.76 -13.68
N GLU A 63 2.81 6.52 -13.63
CA GLU A 63 1.66 6.13 -12.84
C GLU A 63 1.93 6.28 -11.33
N ILE A 64 3.10 5.84 -10.85
CA ILE A 64 3.52 6.02 -9.45
C ILE A 64 3.57 7.51 -9.09
N GLU A 65 4.12 8.35 -9.95
CA GLU A 65 4.16 9.81 -9.75
C GLU A 65 2.76 10.44 -9.75
N ALA A 66 1.81 9.90 -10.52
CA ALA A 66 0.42 10.36 -10.50
C ALA A 66 -0.26 10.05 -9.15
N VAL A 67 0.02 8.87 -8.57
CA VAL A 67 -0.45 8.49 -7.23
C VAL A 67 0.01 9.49 -6.16
N PHE A 68 1.23 10.05 -6.27
CA PHE A 68 1.74 11.07 -5.33
C PHE A 68 0.94 12.36 -5.33
N LYS A 69 0.37 12.72 -6.49
CA LYS A 69 -0.40 13.95 -6.64
C LYS A 69 -1.85 13.81 -6.13
N GLY A 70 -2.13 12.75 -5.35
CA GLY A 70 -3.44 12.51 -4.76
C GLY A 70 -4.47 11.93 -5.72
N ARG A 71 -4.05 11.49 -6.92
CA ARG A 71 -4.90 10.78 -7.87
C ARG A 71 -4.73 9.29 -7.62
N ALA A 72 -5.58 8.72 -6.78
CA ALA A 72 -5.69 7.27 -6.69
C ALA A 72 -6.10 6.76 -8.08
N VAL A 73 -5.17 6.09 -8.77
CA VAL A 73 -5.50 5.28 -9.94
C VAL A 73 -6.07 3.99 -9.38
N ASP A 74 -7.39 4.01 -9.13
CA ASP A 74 -8.12 2.84 -8.69
C ASP A 74 -7.89 1.72 -9.71
N SER A 75 -7.14 0.72 -9.28
CA SER A 75 -6.91 -0.49 -10.06
C SER A 75 -7.99 -1.47 -9.65
N GLU A 76 -8.91 -1.75 -10.58
CA GLU A 76 -9.92 -2.79 -10.42
C GLU A 76 -9.25 -4.12 -10.04
N LYS A 77 -9.55 -4.60 -8.83
CA LYS A 77 -9.44 -5.99 -8.42
C LYS A 77 -10.44 -6.30 -7.33
#